data_AF-A0A527ZIJ2-F1
#
_entry.id   AF-A0A527ZIJ2-F1
#
_cell.length_a   1.000
_cell.length_b   1.000
_cell.length_c   1.000
_cell.angle_alpha   90.00
_cell.angle_beta   90.00
_cell.angle_gamma   90.00
#
_symmetry.space_group_name_H-M   'P 1'
#
loop_
_entity.id
_entity.type
_entity.pdbx_description
1 polymer ?
#
loop_
_entity_poly.entity_id
_entity_poly.type
_entity_poly.pdbx_seq_one_letter_code
_entity_poly.pdbx_strand_id
1 'polypeptide(L)'
;MRWDTVDFVIRSAAGWFFRARNAESWIFRGAVAVLIAIHGANWAFSYSGPIWGTPGTVEIGTAGTIPDGILWGVTMVCALLMIGSAVWAWRRYSDEQERLSRKKVFVIEGRGLRDDDGSPLKAAVPDSIIGTRMDYLLDVRQRKDGLIVEPEDLLQPIGTMKTWLHQAQKGNDR
;
A
#
# COMPACT_ATOMS: atom_id res chain seq x y z
N MET A 1 -21.64 -5.69 8.87
CA MET A 1 -20.26 -5.69 8.33
C MET A 1 -20.38 -5.71 6.81
N ARG A 2 -19.82 -4.74 6.09
CA ARG A 2 -19.95 -4.63 4.63
C ARG A 2 -19.05 -5.66 3.94
N TRP A 3 -19.62 -6.47 3.06
CA TRP A 3 -18.90 -7.51 2.33
C TRP A 3 -17.74 -6.96 1.47
N ASP A 4 -17.88 -5.75 0.92
CA ASP A 4 -16.82 -5.06 0.17
C ASP A 4 -15.57 -4.80 1.01
N THR A 5 -15.75 -4.51 2.31
CA THR A 5 -14.63 -4.26 3.23
C THR A 5 -13.88 -5.54 3.52
N VAL A 6 -14.59 -6.66 3.66
CA VAL A 6 -13.99 -7.97 3.91
C VAL A 6 -13.23 -8.45 2.67
N ASP A 7 -13.81 -8.31 1.48
CA ASP A 7 -13.15 -8.66 0.22
C ASP A 7 -11.89 -7.82 -0.01
N PHE A 8 -11.97 -6.50 0.21
CA PHE A 8 -10.80 -5.62 0.13
C PHE A 8 -9.69 -6.05 1.10
N VAL A 9 -10.03 -6.39 2.35
CA VAL A 9 -9.06 -6.83 3.36
C VAL A 9 -8.44 -8.18 2.95
N ILE A 10 -9.24 -9.15 2.52
CA ILE A 10 -8.75 -10.47 2.09
C ILE A 10 -7.86 -10.35 0.86
N ARG A 11 -8.29 -9.60 -0.15
CA ARG A 11 -7.53 -9.40 -1.39
C ARG A 11 -6.24 -8.62 -1.15
N SER A 12 -6.27 -7.62 -0.26
CA SER A 12 -5.08 -6.89 0.17
C SER A 12 -4.14 -7.77 0.97
N ALA A 13 -4.65 -8.61 1.87
CA ALA A 13 -3.87 -9.54 2.67
C ALA A 13 -3.23 -10.64 1.80
N ALA A 14 -3.99 -11.23 0.88
CA ALA A 14 -3.50 -12.23 -0.06
C ALA A 14 -2.47 -11.61 -1.01
N GLY A 15 -2.78 -10.46 -1.60
CA GLY A 15 -1.85 -9.70 -2.43
C GLY A 15 -0.56 -9.37 -1.68
N TRP A 16 -0.65 -8.98 -0.42
CA TRP A 16 0.51 -8.76 0.45
C TRP A 16 1.32 -10.05 0.69
N PHE A 17 0.65 -11.15 1.01
CA PHE A 17 1.26 -12.44 1.31
C PHE A 17 2.05 -13.02 0.11
N PHE A 18 1.55 -12.82 -1.12
CA PHE A 18 2.19 -13.36 -2.33
C PHE A 18 3.12 -12.37 -3.06
N ARG A 19 3.06 -11.06 -2.79
CA ARG A 19 3.83 -10.03 -3.52
C ARG A 19 5.19 -9.69 -2.88
N ALA A 20 5.38 -9.93 -1.59
CA ALA A 20 6.58 -9.47 -0.88
C ALA A 20 7.75 -10.45 -1.00
N ARG A 21 8.87 -10.00 -1.60
CA ARG A 21 10.19 -10.68 -1.64
C ARG A 21 11.08 -10.33 -0.44
N ASN A 22 10.54 -9.63 0.56
CA ASN A 22 11.31 -9.03 1.65
C ASN A 22 11.42 -9.98 2.86
N ALA A 23 12.37 -9.72 3.75
CA ALA A 23 12.62 -10.56 4.92
C ALA A 23 11.38 -10.74 5.82
N GLU A 24 10.51 -9.73 5.94
CA GLU A 24 9.29 -9.83 6.76
C GLU A 24 8.30 -10.89 6.26
N SER A 25 8.17 -11.09 4.95
CA SER A 25 7.25 -12.10 4.41
C SER A 25 7.80 -13.52 4.56
N TRP A 26 9.13 -13.68 4.51
CA TRP A 26 9.78 -14.97 4.80
C TRP A 26 9.56 -15.40 6.25
N ILE A 27 9.70 -14.49 7.21
CA ILE A 27 9.45 -14.77 8.63
C ILE A 27 7.99 -15.16 8.85
N PHE A 28 7.05 -14.40 8.28
CA PHE A 28 5.62 -14.70 8.39
C PHE A 28 5.28 -16.07 7.78
N ARG A 29 5.76 -16.36 6.57
CA ARG A 29 5.51 -17.63 5.88
C ARG A 29 6.14 -18.82 6.61
N GLY A 30 7.34 -18.64 7.17
CA GLY A 30 7.99 -19.64 8.01
C GLY A 30 7.17 -19.96 9.25
N ALA A 31 6.69 -18.95 9.97
CA ALA A 31 5.84 -19.13 11.15
C ALA A 31 4.51 -19.84 10.80
N VAL A 32 3.88 -19.47 9.69
CA VAL A 32 2.66 -20.14 9.20
C VAL A 32 2.95 -21.61 8.84
N ALA A 33 4.04 -21.89 8.13
CA ALA A 33 4.41 -23.26 7.76
C ALA A 33 4.66 -24.14 9.00
N VAL A 34 5.34 -23.60 10.02
CA VAL A 34 5.56 -24.31 11.30
C VAL A 34 4.25 -24.58 12.02
N LEU A 35 3.34 -23.59 12.08
CA LEU A 35 2.01 -23.78 12.69
C LEU A 35 1.19 -24.83 11.95
N ILE A 36 1.21 -24.83 10.61
CA ILE A 36 0.53 -25.86 9.81
C ILE A 36 1.15 -27.22 10.05
N ALA A 37 2.47 -27.34 10.11
CA ALA A 37 3.14 -28.61 10.35
C ALA A 37 2.79 -29.19 11.73
N ILE A 38 2.70 -28.33 12.75
CA ILE A 38 2.46 -28.75 14.14
C ILE A 38 0.98 -28.98 14.43
N HIS A 39 0.08 -28.08 14.00
CA HIS A 39 -1.36 -28.21 14.25
C HIS A 39 -2.08 -29.01 13.17
N GLY A 40 -1.63 -28.93 11.92
CA GLY A 40 -2.16 -29.75 10.82
C GLY A 40 -1.81 -31.23 10.95
N ALA A 41 -0.75 -31.55 11.71
CA ALA A 41 -0.43 -32.90 12.14
C ALA A 41 -0.94 -33.20 13.55
N ASN A 42 -1.87 -32.44 14.13
CA ASN A 42 -2.47 -32.69 15.45
C ASN A 42 -4.01 -32.76 15.35
N TRP A 43 -4.50 -33.77 14.62
CA TRP A 43 -5.93 -34.04 14.49
C TRP A 43 -6.28 -35.34 15.20
N ALA A 44 -7.49 -35.42 15.75
CA ALA A 44 -8.03 -36.63 16.34
C ALA A 44 -9.49 -36.79 15.92
N PHE A 45 -9.81 -37.96 15.39
CA PHE A 45 -11.18 -38.42 15.22
C PHE A 45 -11.46 -39.48 16.28
N SER A 46 -12.46 -39.23 17.12
CA SER A 46 -13.00 -40.22 18.02
C SER A 46 -14.39 -40.64 17.53
N TYR A 47 -14.58 -41.94 17.43
CA TYR A 47 -15.89 -42.55 17.22
C TYR A 47 -16.23 -43.41 18.43
N SER A 48 -17.40 -43.17 19.01
CA SER A 48 -17.96 -43.99 20.08
C SER A 48 -19.30 -44.54 19.60
N GLY A 49 -19.38 -45.86 19.50
CA GLY A 49 -20.56 -46.53 18.96
C GLY A 49 -20.43 -48.05 18.95
N PRO A 50 -21.45 -48.78 18.50
CA PRO A 50 -21.39 -50.23 18.40
C PRO A 50 -20.43 -50.63 17.27
N ILE A 51 -19.32 -51.28 17.63
CA ILE A 51 -18.35 -51.85 16.71
C ILE A 51 -18.53 -53.37 16.80
N TRP A 52 -18.92 -54.01 15.68
CA TRP A 52 -19.24 -55.45 15.65
C TRP A 52 -20.29 -55.89 16.68
N GLY A 53 -21.24 -55.00 17.01
CA GLY A 53 -22.33 -55.29 17.96
C GLY A 53 -21.96 -55.10 19.45
N THR A 54 -20.72 -54.76 19.76
CA THR A 54 -20.26 -54.41 21.11
C THR A 54 -20.00 -52.90 21.23
N PRO A 55 -20.31 -52.26 22.37
CA PRO A 55 -19.87 -50.89 22.63
C PRO A 55 -18.35 -50.81 22.53
N GLY A 56 -17.85 -49.93 21.66
CA GLY A 56 -16.42 -49.73 21.46
C GLY A 56 -16.11 -48.29 21.08
N THR A 57 -14.88 -47.90 21.36
CA THR A 57 -14.33 -46.60 20.96
C THR A 57 -13.15 -46.83 20.03
N VAL A 58 -13.10 -46.04 18.95
CA VAL A 58 -11.95 -45.98 18.05
C VAL A 58 -11.50 -44.53 17.99
N GLU A 59 -10.25 -44.32 18.36
CA GLU A 59 -9.57 -43.03 18.26
C GLU A 59 -8.45 -43.16 17.23
N ILE A 60 -8.53 -42.35 16.18
CA ILE A 60 -7.49 -42.25 15.15
C ILE A 60 -7.06 -40.80 15.11
N GLY A 61 -5.82 -40.56 15.48
CA GLY A 61 -5.27 -39.23 15.52
C GLY A 61 -3.80 -39.24 15.89
N THR A 62 -3.22 -38.06 15.76
CA THR A 62 -1.86 -37.74 16.17
C THR A 62 -1.83 -36.97 17.50
N ALA A 63 -3.00 -36.79 18.12
CA ALA A 63 -3.14 -36.16 19.43
C ALA A 63 -2.38 -36.94 20.51
N GLY A 64 -1.60 -36.22 21.31
CA GLY A 64 -0.77 -36.78 22.39
C GLY A 64 0.68 -37.07 22.03
N THR A 65 1.11 -36.85 20.77
CA THR A 65 2.51 -37.08 20.34
C THR A 65 3.49 -36.02 20.86
N ILE A 66 3.02 -34.80 21.13
CA ILE A 66 3.82 -33.66 21.60
C ILE A 66 3.23 -33.17 22.92
N PRO A 67 4.03 -32.98 23.98
CA PRO A 67 3.56 -32.39 25.24
C PRO A 67 2.93 -31.00 25.02
N ASP A 68 1.74 -30.77 25.59
CA ASP A 68 0.95 -29.54 25.40
C ASP A 68 1.74 -28.26 25.70
N GLY A 69 2.61 -28.28 26.72
CA GLY A 69 3.44 -27.12 27.05
C GLY A 69 4.38 -26.70 25.91
N ILE A 70 4.95 -27.66 25.18
CA ILE A 70 5.81 -27.40 24.02
C ILE A 70 4.95 -26.88 22.86
N LEU A 71 3.79 -27.50 22.64
CA LEU A 71 2.84 -27.09 21.59
C LEU A 71 2.43 -25.62 21.76
N TRP A 72 2.02 -25.23 22.97
CA TRP A 72 1.64 -23.85 23.27
C TRP A 72 2.83 -22.89 23.21
N GLY A 73 4.01 -23.31 23.67
CA GLY A 73 5.23 -22.51 23.58
C GLY A 73 5.59 -22.16 22.13
N VAL A 74 5.64 -23.16 21.25
CA VAL A 74 5.92 -22.95 19.82
C VAL A 74 4.83 -22.12 19.15
N THR A 75 3.57 -22.38 19.50
CA THR A 75 2.43 -21.59 18.99
C THR A 75 2.57 -20.12 19.35
N MET A 76 2.95 -19.82 20.59
CA MET A 76 3.14 -18.45 21.04
C MET A 76 4.29 -17.74 20.34
N VAL A 77 5.42 -18.41 20.18
CA VAL A 77 6.57 -17.86 19.44
C VAL A 77 6.18 -17.56 17.99
N CYS A 78 5.50 -18.49 17.31
CA CYS A 78 5.04 -18.28 15.93
C CYS A 78 4.04 -17.13 15.83
N ALA A 79 3.10 -17.01 16.78
CA ALA A 79 2.15 -15.90 16.84
C ALA A 79 2.87 -14.55 17.00
N LEU A 80 3.86 -14.46 17.89
CA LEU A 80 4.66 -13.25 18.07
C LEU A 80 5.45 -12.88 16.81
N LEU A 81 6.06 -13.86 16.13
CA LEU A 81 6.76 -13.65 14.87
C LEU A 81 5.82 -13.17 13.75
N MET A 82 4.63 -13.73 13.66
CA MET A 82 3.60 -13.29 12.71
C MET A 82 3.14 -11.85 12.99
N ILE A 83 2.87 -11.51 14.24
CA ILE A 83 2.48 -10.14 14.63
C ILE A 83 3.62 -9.16 14.34
N GLY A 84 4.85 -9.49 14.76
CA GLY A 84 6.01 -8.63 14.56
C GLY A 84 6.31 -8.37 13.09
N SER A 85 6.25 -9.41 12.24
CA SER A 85 6.44 -9.26 10.79
C SER A 85 5.33 -8.44 10.13
N ALA A 86 4.07 -8.60 10.56
CA ALA A 86 2.96 -7.77 10.08
C ALA A 86 3.12 -6.29 10.46
N VAL A 87 3.52 -6.01 11.71
CA VAL A 87 3.80 -4.63 12.18
C VAL A 87 4.98 -4.00 11.41
N TRP A 88 6.03 -4.78 11.16
CA TRP A 88 7.18 -4.28 10.38
C TRP A 88 6.78 -3.96 8.94
N ALA A 89 6.02 -4.84 8.30
CA ALA A 89 5.49 -4.60 6.97
C ALA A 89 4.60 -3.35 6.92
N TRP A 90 3.75 -3.19 7.93
CA TRP A 90 2.88 -2.02 8.06
C TRP A 90 3.71 -0.73 8.17
N ARG A 91 4.71 -0.69 9.06
CA ARG A 91 5.61 0.46 9.18
C ARG A 91 6.30 0.80 7.86
N ARG A 92 6.90 -0.18 7.19
CA ARG A 92 7.55 0.03 5.89
C ARG A 92 6.57 0.59 4.86
N TYR A 93 5.33 0.08 4.85
CA TYR A 93 4.30 0.59 3.95
C TYR A 93 3.91 2.02 4.29
N SER A 94 3.70 2.34 5.58
CA SER A 94 3.42 3.71 6.03
C SER A 94 4.54 4.68 5.67
N ASP A 95 5.80 4.30 5.90
CA ASP A 95 6.97 5.12 5.58
C ASP A 95 7.07 5.37 4.07
N GLU A 96 6.79 4.34 3.25
CA GLU A 96 6.76 4.50 1.81
C GLU A 96 5.62 5.43 1.36
N GLN A 97 4.43 5.28 1.93
CA GLN A 97 3.31 6.18 1.66
C GLN A 97 3.62 7.63 2.06
N GLU A 98 4.33 7.83 3.17
CA GLU A 98 4.79 9.16 3.58
C GLU A 98 5.83 9.72 2.61
N ARG A 99 6.78 8.91 2.13
CA ARG A 99 7.74 9.34 1.10
C ARG A 99 7.04 9.70 -0.21
N LEU A 100 6.02 8.93 -0.58
CA LEU A 100 5.21 9.15 -1.77
C LEU A 100 4.34 10.40 -1.64
N SER A 101 3.79 10.70 -0.46
CA SER A 101 2.99 11.91 -0.22
C SER A 101 3.83 13.20 -0.27
N ARG A 102 5.12 13.11 0.07
CA ARG A 102 6.10 14.20 -0.08
C ARG A 102 6.46 14.50 -1.54
N LYS A 103 6.18 13.59 -2.50
CA LYS A 103 6.40 13.88 -3.92
C LYS A 103 5.46 14.99 -4.38
N LYS A 104 5.96 15.89 -5.22
CA LYS A 104 5.19 17.00 -5.80
C LYS A 104 5.16 16.83 -7.31
N VAL A 105 3.99 17.00 -7.89
CA VAL A 105 3.78 16.98 -9.34
C VAL A 105 3.48 18.41 -9.77
N PHE A 106 4.44 19.05 -10.42
CA PHE A 106 4.27 20.38 -10.97
C PHE A 106 3.56 20.31 -12.31
N VAL A 107 2.41 20.94 -12.40
CA VAL A 107 1.62 21.07 -13.63
C VAL A 107 1.72 22.53 -14.02
N ILE A 108 2.44 22.82 -15.11
CA ILE A 108 2.63 24.18 -15.61
C ILE A 108 1.82 24.32 -16.89
N GLU A 109 0.71 25.03 -16.83
CA GLU A 109 -0.13 25.34 -17.99
C GLU A 109 0.34 26.66 -18.59
N GLY A 110 0.90 26.61 -19.81
CA GLY A 110 1.21 27.81 -20.57
C GLY A 110 0.04 28.18 -21.47
N ARG A 111 -0.65 29.29 -21.20
CA ARG A 111 -1.65 29.85 -22.11
C ARG A 111 -0.98 30.81 -23.07
N GLY A 112 -0.94 30.43 -24.34
CA GLY A 112 -0.34 31.21 -25.42
C GLY A 112 -1.14 32.45 -25.81
N LEU A 113 -0.69 33.12 -26.88
CA LEU A 113 -1.17 34.44 -27.35
C LEU A 113 -2.61 34.50 -27.84
N ARG A 114 -3.26 33.34 -27.99
CA ARG A 114 -4.63 33.22 -28.48
C ARG A 114 -5.54 32.79 -27.34
N ASP A 115 -6.73 33.37 -27.30
CA ASP A 115 -7.79 32.92 -26.42
C ASP A 115 -8.31 31.57 -26.95
N ASP A 116 -7.80 30.49 -26.36
CA ASP A 116 -8.37 29.15 -26.48
C ASP A 116 -9.05 28.78 -25.16
N ASP A 117 -10.26 28.22 -25.27
CA ASP A 117 -11.13 27.76 -24.18
C ASP A 117 -10.94 26.26 -23.92
N GLY A 118 -9.69 25.82 -23.97
CA GLY A 118 -9.30 24.44 -23.70
C GLY A 118 -9.52 24.04 -22.24
N SER A 119 -9.70 22.73 -22.01
CA SER A 119 -9.71 22.16 -20.66
C SER A 119 -8.34 22.32 -19.99
N PRO A 120 -8.29 22.62 -18.67
CA PRO A 120 -7.04 22.87 -17.97
C PRO A 120 -6.12 21.64 -17.97
N LEU A 121 -4.80 21.85 -18.06
CA LEU A 121 -3.81 20.77 -18.15
C LEU A 121 -3.88 19.84 -16.94
N LYS A 122 -4.20 20.38 -15.76
CA LYS A 122 -4.40 19.62 -14.52
C LYS A 122 -5.43 18.48 -14.67
N ALA A 123 -6.46 18.68 -15.49
CA ALA A 123 -7.49 17.66 -15.72
C ALA A 123 -7.00 16.51 -16.61
N ALA A 124 -5.97 16.75 -17.44
CA ALA A 124 -5.37 15.75 -18.31
C ALA A 124 -4.26 14.93 -17.61
N VAL A 125 -3.83 15.33 -16.41
CA VAL A 125 -2.77 14.64 -15.66
C VAL A 125 -3.33 13.35 -15.03
N PRO A 126 -2.80 12.16 -15.38
CA PRO A 126 -3.30 10.89 -14.85
C PRO A 126 -3.16 10.78 -13.32
N ASP A 127 -4.12 10.08 -12.69
CA ASP A 127 -4.08 9.68 -11.27
C ASP A 127 -3.02 8.63 -10.94
N SER A 128 -2.38 8.06 -11.94
CA SER A 128 -1.23 7.16 -11.77
C SER A 128 0.05 7.90 -11.35
N ILE A 129 0.14 9.23 -11.52
CA ILE A 129 1.31 10.00 -11.12
C ILE A 129 1.24 10.30 -9.62
N ILE A 130 2.16 9.73 -8.86
CA ILE A 130 2.18 9.80 -7.40
C ILE A 130 2.78 11.13 -6.92
N GLY A 131 1.98 11.90 -6.18
CA GLY A 131 2.42 13.11 -5.47
C GLY A 131 1.32 14.17 -5.34
N THR A 132 1.59 15.21 -4.55
CA THR A 132 0.72 16.37 -4.43
C THR A 132 0.80 17.22 -5.70
N ARG A 133 -0.34 17.44 -6.37
CA ARG A 133 -0.40 18.25 -7.60
C ARG A 133 -0.34 19.73 -7.27
N MET A 134 0.64 20.42 -7.82
CA MET A 134 0.80 21.86 -7.76
C MET A 134 0.58 22.44 -9.14
N ASP A 135 -0.51 23.16 -9.30
CA ASP A 135 -0.92 23.77 -10.57
C ASP A 135 -0.41 25.21 -10.64
N TYR A 136 0.20 25.57 -11.77
CA TYR A 136 0.68 26.91 -12.05
C TYR A 136 0.25 27.31 -13.46
N LEU A 137 -0.57 28.35 -13.55
CA LEU A 137 -1.01 28.93 -14.80
C LEU A 137 -0.06 30.07 -15.21
N LEU A 138 0.68 29.87 -16.29
CA LEU A 138 1.46 30.91 -16.95
C LEU A 138 0.63 31.49 -18.10
N ASP A 139 -0.01 32.62 -17.84
CA ASP A 139 -0.76 33.37 -18.85
C ASP A 139 0.17 34.41 -19.51
N VAL A 140 0.45 34.23 -20.80
CA VAL A 140 1.24 35.19 -21.60
C VAL A 140 0.38 36.00 -22.58
N ARG A 141 -0.94 36.01 -22.40
CA ARG A 141 -1.86 36.79 -23.23
C ARG A 141 -1.73 38.27 -22.94
N GLN A 142 -1.53 39.07 -24.00
CA GLN A 142 -1.45 40.53 -23.89
C GLN A 142 -2.75 41.25 -24.31
N ARG A 143 -3.89 40.53 -24.28
CA ARG A 143 -5.21 41.03 -24.72
C ARG A 143 -5.24 41.63 -26.14
N LYS A 144 -4.22 41.33 -26.95
CA LYS A 144 -4.18 41.57 -28.40
C LYS A 144 -3.93 40.22 -29.07
N ASP A 145 -4.96 39.72 -29.73
CA ASP A 145 -4.99 38.37 -30.28
C ASP A 145 -3.79 38.13 -31.22
N GLY A 146 -2.96 37.15 -30.87
CA GLY A 146 -1.86 36.68 -31.70
C GLY A 146 -0.64 37.59 -31.84
N LEU A 147 -0.56 38.73 -31.12
CA LEU A 147 0.57 39.68 -31.20
C LEU A 147 1.20 39.91 -29.84
N ILE A 148 2.53 39.74 -29.77
CA ILE A 148 3.33 40.23 -28.64
C ILE A 148 3.56 41.72 -28.88
N VAL A 149 2.90 42.54 -28.09
CA VAL A 149 3.01 44.00 -28.12
C VAL A 149 4.21 44.45 -27.30
N GLU A 150 4.35 43.88 -26.11
CA GLU A 150 5.31 44.33 -25.08
C GLU A 150 6.04 43.11 -24.49
N PRO A 151 7.09 42.60 -25.16
CA PRO A 151 7.81 41.41 -24.71
C PRO A 151 8.38 41.54 -23.29
N GLU A 152 8.72 42.75 -22.88
CA GLU A 152 9.30 43.05 -21.56
C GLU A 152 8.31 42.74 -20.42
N ASP A 153 7.01 42.98 -20.65
CA ASP A 153 5.96 42.68 -19.69
C ASP A 153 5.77 41.17 -19.47
N LEU A 154 6.19 40.33 -20.42
CA LEU A 154 6.15 38.87 -20.29
C LEU A 154 7.32 38.31 -19.49
N LEU A 155 8.41 39.06 -19.34
CA LEU A 155 9.58 38.63 -18.58
C LEU A 155 9.26 38.52 -17.08
N GLN A 156 8.39 39.40 -16.57
CA GLN A 156 8.03 39.40 -15.15
C GLN A 156 7.25 38.12 -14.77
N PRO A 157 6.12 37.74 -15.43
CA PRO A 157 5.42 36.48 -15.15
C PRO A 157 6.33 35.24 -15.22
N ILE A 158 7.21 35.18 -16.24
CA ILE A 158 8.17 34.07 -16.40
C ILE A 158 9.17 34.03 -15.23
N GLY A 159 9.70 35.20 -14.82
CA GLY A 159 10.58 35.31 -13.67
C GLY A 159 9.90 34.95 -12.35
N THR A 160 8.62 35.29 -12.20
CA THR A 160 7.81 34.92 -11.03
C THR A 160 7.55 33.42 -10.99
N MET A 161 7.26 32.78 -12.12
CA MET A 161 7.11 31.32 -12.23
C MET A 161 8.38 30.60 -11.77
N LYS A 162 9.55 31.03 -12.26
CA LYS A 162 10.84 30.46 -11.86
C LYS A 162 11.06 30.58 -10.35
N THR A 163 10.76 31.74 -9.78
CA THR A 163 10.91 31.99 -8.34
C THR A 163 9.96 31.11 -7.52
N TRP A 164 8.69 31.00 -7.96
CA TRP A 164 7.70 30.12 -7.33
C TRP A 164 8.14 28.66 -7.36
N LEU A 165 8.66 28.17 -8.50
CA LEU A 165 9.15 26.79 -8.64
C LEU A 165 10.29 26.51 -7.65
N HIS A 166 11.26 27.42 -7.54
CA HIS A 166 12.36 27.29 -6.58
C HIS A 166 11.90 27.32 -5.12
N GLN A 167 10.90 28.15 -4.78
CA GLN A 167 10.32 28.17 -3.43
C GLN A 167 9.55 26.88 -3.13
N ALA A 168 8.74 26.40 -4.08
CA ALA A 168 7.97 25.18 -3.94
C ALA A 168 8.87 23.93 -3.83
N GLN A 169 10.02 23.93 -4.49
CA GLN A 169 11.05 22.90 -4.36
C GLN A 169 11.73 22.93 -2.97
N LYS A 170 12.11 24.11 -2.48
CA LYS A 170 12.77 24.29 -1.15
C LYS A 170 11.88 23.94 0.04
N GLY A 171 10.56 24.07 -0.08
CA GLY A 171 9.62 23.72 0.99
C GLY A 171 9.59 22.24 1.39
N ASN A 172 10.41 21.38 0.78
CA ASN A 172 10.54 19.95 1.10
C ASN A 172 11.79 19.59 1.92
N ASP A 173 12.69 20.56 2.13
CA ASP A 173 13.98 20.38 2.83
C ASP A 173 13.89 20.62 4.36
N ARG A 174 12.66 20.63 4.90
CA ARG A 174 12.36 20.80 6.33
C ARG A 174 11.63 19.61 6.90
#